data_AF-A0A2T7P0Z7-F1
#
_entry.id   AF-A0A2T7P0Z7-F1
#
_cell.length_a   1.000
_cell.length_b   1.000
_cell.length_c   1.000
_cell.angle_alpha   90.00
_cell.angle_beta   90.00
_cell.angle_gamma   90.00
#
_symmetry.space_group_name_H-M   'P 1'
#
loop_
_entity.id
_entity.type
_entity.pdbx_description
1 polymer ?
#
loop_
_entity_poly.entity_id
_entity_poly.type
_entity_poly.pdbx_seq_one_letter_code
_entity_poly.pdbx_strand_id
1 'polypeptide(L)'
;MRTGAFNGMTTVQQVECSGHVLEPDVTLFGMTLFAGANHDVLAYVNLRDKECATSRVYSACVIDGSDYRKTKLMALVLDLRDDESRMYGCNVTSLNAF
;
A
#
# COMPACT_ATOMS: atom_id res chain seq x y z
N MET A 1 -20.70 2.46 -9.93
CA MET A 1 -19.58 3.36 -10.28
C MET A 1 -18.43 3.04 -9.34
N ARG A 2 -17.35 2.38 -9.81
CA ARG A 2 -16.15 2.13 -9.01
C ARG A 2 -15.21 3.31 -9.20
N THR A 3 -15.24 4.26 -8.28
CA THR A 3 -14.22 5.31 -8.18
C THR A 3 -12.99 4.69 -7.52
N GLY A 4 -11.94 4.38 -8.30
CA GLY A 4 -10.62 4.12 -7.73
C GLY A 4 -10.06 5.40 -7.12
N ALA A 5 -9.14 5.28 -6.15
CA ALA A 5 -8.58 6.46 -5.45
C ALA A 5 -7.96 7.50 -6.41
N PHE A 6 -7.56 7.07 -7.60
CA PHE A 6 -6.97 7.93 -8.63
C PHE A 6 -7.62 7.58 -9.98
N ASN A 7 -8.28 8.54 -10.62
CA ASN A 7 -9.12 8.39 -11.81
C ASN A 7 -8.34 8.06 -13.11
N GLY A 8 -7.48 7.04 -13.11
CA GLY A 8 -6.87 6.48 -14.32
C GLY A 8 -6.00 7.44 -15.13
N MET A 9 -5.29 8.36 -14.47
CA MET A 9 -4.34 9.28 -15.13
C MET A 9 -3.20 8.48 -15.78
N THR A 10 -3.08 8.54 -17.11
CA THR A 10 -2.13 7.71 -17.90
C THR A 10 -0.67 8.09 -17.71
N THR A 11 -0.39 9.30 -17.24
CA THR A 11 0.97 9.80 -16.97
C THR A 11 1.42 9.60 -15.53
N VAL A 12 0.54 9.11 -14.65
CA VAL A 12 0.83 8.94 -13.23
C VAL A 12 0.85 7.46 -12.90
N GLN A 13 2.02 6.98 -12.49
CA GLN A 13 2.14 5.59 -12.04
C GLN A 13 1.62 5.45 -10.61
N GLN A 14 0.95 4.34 -10.34
CA GLN A 14 0.47 3.99 -9.01
C GLN A 14 1.23 2.77 -8.51
N VAL A 15 1.78 2.87 -7.30
CA VAL A 15 2.35 1.74 -6.57
C VAL A 15 1.30 1.21 -5.61
N GLU A 16 1.08 -0.10 -5.62
CA GLU A 16 0.13 -0.79 -4.72
C GLU A 16 0.87 -1.80 -3.85
N CYS A 17 0.57 -1.80 -2.55
CA CYS A 17 0.98 -2.79 -1.56
C CYS A 17 -0.30 -3.43 -1.00
N SER A 18 -0.44 -4.75 -1.12
CA SER A 18 -1.71 -5.46 -0.90
C SER A 18 -1.49 -6.78 -0.17
N GLY A 19 -2.44 -7.14 0.70
CA GLY A 19 -2.45 -8.42 1.42
C GLY A 19 -2.94 -9.62 0.59
N HIS A 20 -3.28 -9.41 -0.69
CA HIS A 20 -4.01 -10.40 -1.49
C HIS A 20 -3.21 -11.70 -1.75
N VAL A 21 -1.89 -11.61 -1.84
CA VAL A 21 -0.99 -12.72 -2.19
C VAL A 21 -0.36 -13.42 -0.97
N LEU A 22 -0.84 -13.14 0.23
CA LEU A 22 -0.37 -13.82 1.44
C LEU A 22 -0.86 -15.27 1.49
N GLU A 23 -0.07 -16.16 2.08
CA GLU A 23 -0.44 -17.58 2.27
C GLU A 23 -1.72 -17.71 3.12
N PRO A 24 -2.56 -18.75 2.96
CA PRO A 24 -3.88 -18.83 3.58
C PRO A 24 -3.91 -18.83 5.12
N ASP A 25 -2.85 -19.32 5.75
CA ASP A 25 -2.65 -19.47 7.20
C ASP A 25 -2.11 -18.19 7.88
N VAL A 26 -1.84 -17.15 7.09
CA VAL A 26 -1.28 -15.89 7.56
C VAL A 26 -2.40 -14.90 7.94
N THR A 27 -2.39 -14.41 9.18
CA THR A 27 -3.27 -13.34 9.63
C THR A 27 -2.57 -11.98 9.47
N LEU A 28 -3.12 -11.10 8.64
CA LEU A 28 -2.58 -9.76 8.39
C LEU A 28 -2.88 -8.80 9.55
N PHE A 29 -1.85 -8.17 10.12
CA PHE A 29 -1.98 -7.15 11.18
C PHE A 29 -1.75 -5.73 10.67
N GLY A 30 -0.84 -5.57 9.73
CA GLY A 30 -0.50 -4.26 9.21
C GLY A 30 0.37 -4.35 7.97
N MET A 31 0.42 -3.24 7.26
CA MET A 31 1.29 -3.08 6.10
C MET A 31 1.92 -1.70 6.13
N THR A 32 3.11 -1.59 5.56
CA THR A 32 3.82 -0.33 5.37
C THR A 32 4.36 -0.27 3.95
N LEU A 33 3.94 0.74 3.20
CA LEU A 33 4.46 1.08 1.89
C LEU A 33 5.55 2.14 2.07
N PHE A 34 6.74 1.92 1.52
CA PHE A 34 7.88 2.82 1.67
C PHE A 34 8.69 2.99 0.38
N ALA A 35 9.40 4.10 0.26
CA ALA A 35 10.35 4.35 -0.82
C ALA A 35 11.68 3.62 -0.54
N GLY A 36 12.20 2.86 -1.51
CA GLY A 36 13.40 2.04 -1.31
C GLY A 36 14.70 2.83 -1.15
N ALA A 37 14.78 4.05 -1.71
CA ALA A 37 16.01 4.84 -1.70
C ALA A 37 16.39 5.34 -0.28
N ASN A 38 15.41 5.73 0.52
CA ASN A 38 15.61 6.33 1.85
C ASN A 38 14.73 5.71 2.94
N HIS A 39 13.92 4.71 2.62
CA HIS A 39 12.98 4.06 3.53
C HIS A 39 11.89 5.01 4.07
N ASP A 40 11.59 6.11 3.36
CA ASP A 40 10.50 6.99 3.73
C ASP A 40 9.17 6.23 3.65
N VAL A 41 8.44 6.21 4.76
CA VAL A 41 7.09 5.63 4.81
C VAL A 41 6.14 6.50 4.02
N LEU A 42 5.51 5.93 3.00
CA LEU A 42 4.55 6.60 2.11
C LEU A 42 3.11 6.44 2.64
N ALA A 43 2.81 5.25 3.15
CA ALA A 43 1.56 4.94 3.82
C ALA A 43 1.77 3.76 4.77
N TYR A 44 0.99 3.72 5.85
CA TYR A 44 0.89 2.54 6.70
C TYR A 44 -0.55 2.29 7.11
N VAL A 45 -0.85 1.02 7.39
CA VAL A 45 -2.12 0.60 7.97
C VAL A 45 -1.87 -0.32 9.17
N ASN A 46 -2.60 -0.05 10.24
CA ASN A 46 -2.74 -0.93 11.40
C ASN A 46 -4.19 -1.42 11.44
N LEU A 47 -4.39 -2.72 11.18
CA LEU A 47 -5.73 -3.30 11.07
C LEU A 47 -6.37 -3.60 12.43
N ARG A 48 -5.55 -3.72 13.48
CA ARG A 48 -6.05 -3.90 14.85
C ARG A 48 -6.83 -2.67 15.30
N ASP A 49 -6.25 -1.50 15.09
CA ASP A 49 -6.82 -0.21 15.49
C ASP A 49 -7.64 0.44 14.37
N LYS A 50 -7.65 -0.17 13.18
CA LYS A 50 -8.28 0.34 11.94
C LYS A 50 -7.75 1.71 11.55
N GLU A 51 -6.47 1.94 11.81
CA GLU A 51 -5.79 3.18 11.52
C GLU A 51 -5.08 3.11 10.16
N CYS A 52 -5.23 4.17 9.38
CA CYS A 52 -4.46 4.44 8.18
C CYS A 52 -3.78 5.78 8.37
N ALA A 53 -2.48 5.85 8.08
CA ALA A 53 -1.81 7.12 7.91
C ALA A 53 -1.04 7.19 6.60
N THR A 54 -1.02 8.39 6.05
CA THR A 54 -0.41 8.75 4.78
C THR A 54 0.61 9.85 5.02
N SER A 55 1.66 9.90 4.19
CA SER A 55 2.73 10.89 4.34
C SER A 55 2.77 11.89 3.17
N ARG A 56 3.91 12.55 2.96
CA ARG A 56 4.12 13.74 2.10
C ARG A 56 3.86 13.52 0.60
N VAL A 57 3.52 12.32 0.18
CA VAL A 57 3.14 11.98 -1.20
C VAL A 57 1.64 11.72 -1.28
N TYR A 58 1.06 11.78 -2.48
CA TYR A 58 -0.32 11.37 -2.67
C TYR A 58 -0.45 9.87 -2.42
N SER A 59 -0.87 9.49 -1.22
CA SER A 59 -1.07 8.11 -0.81
C SER A 59 -2.44 7.93 -0.14
N ALA A 60 -2.90 6.69 -0.14
CA ALA A 60 -4.20 6.31 0.38
C ALA A 60 -4.18 4.87 0.89
N CYS A 61 -5.07 4.56 1.83
CA CYS A 61 -5.37 3.19 2.22
C CYS A 61 -6.83 2.85 1.88
N VAL A 62 -7.08 1.60 1.54
CA VAL A 62 -8.41 1.02 1.46
C VAL A 62 -8.43 -0.16 2.40
N ILE A 63 -9.15 -0.04 3.51
CA ILE A 63 -9.30 -1.11 4.51
C ILE A 63 -10.61 -1.84 4.20
N ASP A 64 -10.53 -3.13 3.92
CA ASP A 64 -11.71 -3.99 3.73
C ASP A 64 -12.06 -4.65 5.06
N GLY A 65 -13.17 -4.22 5.68
CA GLY A 65 -13.61 -4.72 6.98
C GLY A 65 -14.19 -6.15 6.96
N SER A 66 -14.41 -6.72 5.77
CA SER A 66 -14.93 -8.09 5.59
C SER A 66 -13.82 -9.10 5.32
N ASP A 67 -12.76 -8.67 4.65
CA ASP A 67 -11.60 -9.48 4.32
C ASP A 67 -10.36 -8.59 4.30
N TYR A 68 -9.62 -8.58 5.41
CA TYR A 68 -8.44 -7.75 5.56
C TYR A 68 -7.35 -8.02 4.52
N ARG A 69 -7.34 -9.18 3.84
CA ARG A 69 -6.41 -9.45 2.73
C ARG A 69 -6.68 -8.59 1.50
N LYS A 70 -7.88 -8.04 1.37
CA LYS A 70 -8.24 -7.05 0.34
C LYS A 70 -7.84 -5.63 0.72
N THR A 71 -7.24 -5.44 1.89
CA THR A 71 -6.65 -4.15 2.27
C THR A 71 -5.54 -3.79 1.29
N LYS A 72 -5.50 -2.51 0.92
CA LYS A 72 -4.51 -1.95 -0.02
C LYS A 72 -3.94 -0.65 0.52
N LEU A 73 -2.65 -0.48 0.31
CA LEU A 73 -1.94 0.80 0.41
C LEU A 73 -1.56 1.22 -1.01
N MET A 74 -1.77 2.49 -1.32
CA MET A 74 -1.48 3.04 -2.65
C MET A 74 -0.69 4.33 -2.50
N ALA A 75 0.27 4.56 -3.39
CA ALA A 75 0.92 5.85 -3.55
C ALA A 75 1.06 6.18 -5.03
N LEU A 76 0.88 7.45 -5.39
CA LEU A 76 1.17 7.95 -6.72
C LEU A 76 2.63 8.33 -6.82
N VAL A 77 3.27 7.86 -7.88
CA VAL A 77 4.58 8.29 -8.30
C VAL A 77 4.37 9.43 -9.27
N LEU A 78 4.62 10.63 -8.77
CA LEU A 78 4.73 11.81 -9.60
C LEU A 78 6.15 11.84 -10.20
N ASP A 79 6.36 12.76 -11.14
CA ASP A 79 7.70 13.24 -11.53
C ASP A 79 8.76 12.22 -11.97
N LEU A 80 8.37 10.97 -12.28
CA LEU A 80 9.28 9.96 -12.81
C LEU A 80 9.67 10.35 -14.24
N ARG A 81 10.97 10.61 -14.47
CA ARG A 81 11.47 10.97 -15.79
C ARG A 81 11.53 9.76 -16.71
N ASP A 82 11.54 10.02 -18.02
CA ASP A 82 11.85 9.00 -19.02
C ASP A 82 13.26 8.46 -18.73
N ASP A 83 13.40 7.14 -18.51
CA ASP A 83 14.60 6.42 -18.05
C ASP A 83 14.82 6.29 -16.52
N GLU A 84 14.01 6.97 -15.71
CA GLU A 84 14.11 6.88 -14.26
C GLU A 84 13.37 5.65 -13.72
N SER A 85 13.98 4.96 -12.75
CA SER A 85 13.34 3.88 -12.00
C SER A 85 13.46 4.16 -10.51
N ARG A 86 12.32 4.08 -9.80
CA ARG A 86 12.26 4.20 -8.34
C ARG A 86 11.84 2.87 -7.75
N MET A 87 12.60 2.40 -6.77
CA MET A 87 12.27 1.20 -6.02
C MET A 87 11.31 1.54 -4.88
N TYR A 88 10.33 0.66 -4.67
CA TYR A 88 9.37 0.74 -3.58
C TYR A 88 9.31 -0.61 -2.86
N GLY A 89 9.03 -0.56 -1.56
CA GLY A 89 8.92 -1.73 -0.71
C GLY A 89 7.59 -1.79 0.02
N CYS A 90 7.20 -3.01 0.39
CA CYS A 90 5.98 -3.30 1.11
C CYS A 90 6.35 -4.25 2.26
N ASN A 91 6.35 -3.73 3.49
CA ASN A 91 6.53 -4.55 4.68
C ASN A 91 5.17 -5.01 5.17
N VAL A 92 5.06 -6.31 5.43
CA VAL A 92 3.86 -6.94 5.94
C VAL A 92 4.13 -7.40 7.36
N THR A 93 3.26 -7.03 8.29
CA THR A 93 3.25 -7.57 9.64
C THR A 93 2.12 -8.58 9.74
N SER A 94 2.46 -9.83 10.06
CA SER A 94 1.52 -10.92 10.16
C SER A 94 1.78 -11.82 11.36
N LEU A 95 0.76 -12.58 11.75
CA LEU A 95 0.90 -13.74 12.62
C LEU A 95 0.52 -14.99 11.84
N ASN A 96 1.34 -16.03 11.95
CA ASN A 96 1.01 -17.35 11.44
C ASN A 96 0.21 -18.10 12.52
N ALA A 97 -0.84 -18.80 12.11
CA ALA A 97 -1.45 -19.80 12.98
C ALA A 97 -0.50 -21.01 13.04
N PHE A 98 -0.14 -21.44 14.26
CA PHE A 98 0.67 -22.64 14.50
C PHE A 98 -0.04 -23.93 14.09
#